data_AF-A0A7C3LQ99-F1
#
_entry.id   AF-A0A7C3LQ99-F1
#
_cell.length_a   1.000
_cell.length_b   1.000
_cell.length_c   1.000
_cell.angle_alpha   90.00
_cell.angle_beta   90.00
_cell.angle_gamma   90.00
#
_symmetry.space_group_name_H-M   'P 1'
#
loop_
_entity.id
_entity.type
_entity.pdbx_description
1 polymer ?
#
loop_
_entity_poly.entity_id
_entity_poly.type
_entity_poly.pdbx_seq_one_letter_code
_entity_poly.pdbx_strand_id
1 'polypeptide(L)'
;MGRYFAHLPPDGSPAIYWRRVGYFAGLPFHYNFNLLARALGDEPSASLPAWADLVPAQDYDFGEGSVRIQPFAFTPQGGNVHRPEAMPVTPNLNRFLNDPLLGERMDLSLPFYDEDMKLGPSGGGWFTKEVEDVAFHGGIDFNKRPRAVFDVCAAADGKVTARDAENGRHGGVIVLSHFTPQGKEFRTIYQHIDMSSTPPALHVGTNVRRGQFLGRTSDVSIIHLHFALAVQAPSLKLSGVQVPALWYFIDPSGVYDYYEHDTRTNSTYLPPESLPDTFDARLAGVVHTIHWQRQPLAETIPIARNTDGYQIIVRLEARLRQSENYGGTLPAEQEQLIIRLKDDPESYTVPLPDSDKRTAERELATLLRGAYFHGKPVQLEYRHEGDTKYIMAASIGGSS
;
A
#
# COMPACT_ATOMS: atom_id res chain seq x y z
N MET A 1 -2.77 26.08 1.19
CA MET A 1 -2.86 25.70 2.62
C MET A 1 -3.91 24.62 2.66
N GLY A 2 -3.60 23.41 3.14
CA GLY A 2 -4.51 22.27 3.01
C GLY A 2 -5.89 22.59 3.58
N ARG A 3 -6.95 22.19 2.88
CA ARG A 3 -8.34 22.34 3.32
C ARG A 3 -8.90 21.01 3.82
N TYR A 4 -9.99 21.09 4.58
CA TYR A 4 -10.76 19.90 4.90
C TYR A 4 -11.29 19.25 3.63
N PHE A 5 -11.25 17.91 3.57
CA PHE A 5 -11.80 17.15 2.45
C PHE A 5 -13.32 17.07 2.49
N ALA A 6 -13.98 18.21 2.30
CA ALA A 6 -15.40 18.25 1.99
C ALA A 6 -15.56 18.04 0.47
N HIS A 7 -16.34 17.05 0.08
CA HIS A 7 -16.71 16.89 -1.32
C HIS A 7 -17.76 17.96 -1.66
N LEU A 8 -17.31 19.02 -2.32
CA LEU A 8 -18.20 20.07 -2.80
C LEU A 8 -18.97 19.52 -4.00
N PRO A 9 -20.31 19.45 -3.93
CA PRO A 9 -21.09 18.86 -4.99
C PRO A 9 -21.00 19.69 -6.29
N PRO A 10 -21.33 19.09 -7.44
CA PRO A 10 -21.53 19.85 -8.67
C PRO A 10 -22.70 20.83 -8.53
N ASP A 11 -22.75 21.82 -9.42
CA ASP A 11 -23.76 22.87 -9.39
C ASP A 11 -25.19 22.32 -9.33
N GLY A 12 -25.93 22.65 -8.26
CA GLY A 12 -27.34 22.32 -8.07
C GLY A 12 -27.63 21.10 -7.18
N SER A 13 -26.62 20.35 -6.74
CA SER A 13 -26.80 19.21 -5.82
C SER A 13 -26.65 19.60 -4.35
N PRO A 14 -27.34 18.93 -3.40
CA PRO A 14 -27.14 19.16 -1.97
C PRO A 14 -25.70 18.86 -1.55
N ALA A 15 -25.14 19.69 -0.66
CA ALA A 15 -23.82 19.46 -0.11
C ALA A 15 -23.77 18.19 0.75
N ILE A 16 -22.81 17.32 0.45
CA ILE A 16 -22.56 16.07 1.19
C ILE A 16 -21.41 16.32 2.15
N TYR A 17 -21.75 16.65 3.39
CA TYR A 17 -20.77 16.91 4.44
C TYR A 17 -20.24 15.64 5.09
N TRP A 18 -20.96 14.54 4.93
CA TRP A 18 -20.65 13.24 5.49
C TRP A 18 -20.73 12.21 4.37
N ARG A 19 -19.60 11.58 4.02
CA ARG A 19 -19.64 10.41 3.14
C ARG A 19 -19.81 9.16 3.99
N ARG A 20 -20.47 8.17 3.39
CA ARG A 20 -20.64 6.85 4.00
C ARG A 20 -19.26 6.23 4.23
N VAL A 21 -19.17 5.49 5.32
CA VAL A 21 -18.04 4.63 5.65
C VAL A 21 -17.77 3.70 4.47
N GLY A 22 -16.54 3.70 3.95
CA GLY A 22 -16.11 2.73 2.95
C GLY A 22 -15.86 1.39 3.63
N TYR A 23 -16.24 0.30 2.98
CA TYR A 23 -16.00 -1.05 3.52
C TYR A 23 -14.95 -1.75 2.67
N PHE A 24 -13.85 -2.14 3.31
CA PHE A 24 -12.74 -2.86 2.68
C PHE A 24 -12.65 -4.23 3.31
N ALA A 25 -12.99 -5.27 2.55
CA ALA A 25 -13.15 -6.62 3.09
C ALA A 25 -14.02 -6.66 4.35
N GLY A 26 -15.12 -5.88 4.35
CA GLY A 26 -16.08 -5.76 5.46
C GLY A 26 -15.63 -4.88 6.62
N LEU A 27 -14.42 -4.31 6.60
CA LEU A 27 -13.96 -3.38 7.63
C LEU A 27 -14.34 -1.92 7.30
N PRO A 28 -14.88 -1.16 8.27
CA PRO A 28 -15.26 0.23 8.08
C PRO A 28 -14.04 1.17 8.11
N PHE A 29 -13.96 2.07 7.12
CA PHE A 29 -12.96 3.13 7.06
C PHE A 29 -13.58 4.47 6.67
N HIS A 30 -13.06 5.53 7.27
CA HIS A 30 -13.48 6.90 7.04
C HIS A 30 -12.42 7.65 6.25
N TYR A 31 -12.92 8.49 5.35
CA TYR A 31 -12.08 9.33 4.51
C TYR A 31 -12.36 10.81 4.68
N ASN A 32 -13.39 11.13 5.46
CA ASN A 32 -13.80 12.48 5.74
C ASN A 32 -13.25 12.89 7.12
N PHE A 33 -12.40 13.92 7.12
CA PHE A 33 -11.73 14.39 8.34
C PHE A 33 -12.55 15.37 9.18
N ASN A 34 -13.80 15.68 8.82
CA ASN A 34 -14.69 16.48 9.67
C ASN A 34 -14.86 15.84 11.05
N LEU A 35 -15.13 14.53 11.09
CA LEU A 35 -15.30 13.80 12.35
C LEU A 35 -13.96 13.61 13.07
N LEU A 36 -12.87 13.38 12.33
CA LEU A 36 -11.52 13.27 12.90
C LEU A 36 -11.12 14.56 13.61
N ALA A 37 -11.31 15.72 12.99
CA ALA A 37 -10.99 16.99 13.60
C ALA A 37 -11.80 17.25 14.87
N ARG A 38 -13.10 16.88 14.89
CA ARG A 38 -13.87 16.89 16.14
C ARG A 38 -13.26 15.96 17.20
N ALA A 39 -12.77 14.78 16.81
CA ALA A 39 -12.11 13.84 17.71
C ALA A 39 -10.80 14.39 18.29
N LEU A 40 -10.12 15.24 17.53
CA LEU A 40 -8.88 15.90 17.92
C LEU A 40 -9.11 17.21 18.70
N GLY A 41 -10.37 17.59 18.92
CA GLY A 41 -10.74 18.79 19.68
C GLY A 41 -10.77 20.08 18.85
N ASP A 42 -10.80 19.98 17.52
CA ASP A 42 -10.93 21.15 16.67
C ASP A 42 -12.37 21.70 16.66
N GLU A 43 -12.47 23.02 16.62
CA GLU A 43 -13.73 23.77 16.64
C GLU A 43 -13.86 24.59 15.34
N PRO A 44 -14.89 24.35 14.51
CA PRO A 44 -15.06 25.08 13.25
C PRO A 44 -15.07 26.60 13.42
N SER A 45 -15.72 27.11 14.47
CA SER A 45 -15.78 28.56 14.72
C SER A 45 -14.42 29.21 14.94
N ALA A 46 -13.42 28.46 15.44
CA ALA A 46 -12.08 28.97 15.70
C ALA A 46 -11.28 29.27 14.43
N SER A 47 -11.70 28.75 13.27
CA SER A 47 -11.04 28.95 11.98
C SER A 47 -11.95 29.54 10.91
N LEU A 48 -13.10 30.09 11.33
CA LEU A 48 -14.06 30.74 10.45
C LEU A 48 -13.53 32.10 9.99
N PRO A 49 -13.45 32.36 8.66
CA PRO A 49 -13.16 33.70 8.17
C PRO A 49 -14.22 34.71 8.62
N ALA A 50 -13.81 35.95 8.93
CA ALA A 50 -14.73 36.99 9.43
C ALA A 50 -15.88 37.35 8.46
N TRP A 51 -15.74 37.04 7.18
CA TRP A 51 -16.72 37.28 6.11
C TRP A 51 -17.64 36.08 5.83
N ALA A 52 -17.52 35.01 6.62
CA ALA A 52 -18.19 33.74 6.38
C ALA A 52 -19.17 33.37 7.51
N ASP A 53 -20.15 32.56 7.15
CA ASP A 53 -21.06 31.86 8.06
C ASP A 53 -20.77 30.36 8.01
N LEU A 54 -20.85 29.69 9.16
CA LEU A 54 -20.83 28.22 9.18
C LEU A 54 -22.08 27.67 8.49
N VAL A 55 -21.92 26.57 7.74
CA VAL A 55 -23.07 25.83 7.23
C VAL A 55 -23.91 25.28 8.39
N PRO A 56 -25.21 25.01 8.23
CA PRO A 56 -26.00 24.43 9.30
C PRO A 56 -25.46 23.06 9.77
N ALA A 57 -25.48 22.82 11.09
CA ALA A 57 -25.17 21.51 11.65
C ALA A 57 -26.09 20.42 11.08
N GLN A 58 -25.53 19.23 10.87
CA GLN A 58 -26.22 18.10 10.26
C GLN A 58 -26.10 16.84 11.12
N ASP A 59 -27.08 15.96 10.98
CA ASP A 59 -27.05 14.66 11.64
C ASP A 59 -26.10 13.73 10.86
N TYR A 60 -25.20 13.08 11.60
CA TYR A 60 -24.27 12.10 11.10
C TYR A 60 -24.59 10.74 11.68
N ASP A 61 -24.94 9.79 10.82
CA ASP A 61 -25.22 8.40 11.18
C ASP A 61 -23.98 7.53 10.93
N PHE A 62 -23.53 6.84 11.99
CA PHE A 62 -22.38 5.93 11.96
C PHE A 62 -22.80 4.46 12.15
N GLY A 63 -24.08 4.14 11.89
CA GLY A 63 -24.64 2.79 11.90
C GLY A 63 -25.15 2.33 13.27
N GLU A 64 -24.42 2.64 14.34
CA GLU A 64 -24.80 2.31 15.72
C GLU A 64 -25.56 3.45 16.43
N GLY A 65 -25.67 4.61 15.77
CA GLY A 65 -26.34 5.79 16.28
C GLY A 65 -26.10 7.00 15.40
N SER A 66 -26.73 8.12 15.77
CA SER A 66 -26.58 9.40 15.08
C SER A 66 -26.19 10.52 16.04
N VAL A 67 -25.43 11.48 15.53
CA VAL A 67 -24.97 12.66 16.26
C VAL A 67 -25.14 13.89 15.38
N ARG A 68 -25.67 14.98 15.95
CA ARG A 68 -25.74 16.27 15.25
C ARG A 68 -24.41 17.00 15.41
N ILE A 69 -23.71 17.20 14.30
CA ILE A 69 -22.36 17.77 14.28
C ILE A 69 -22.31 18.97 13.33
N GLN A 70 -21.58 20.00 13.72
CA GLN A 70 -21.22 21.12 12.86
C GLN A 70 -20.11 20.71 11.87
N PRO A 71 -20.37 20.70 10.55
CA PRO A 71 -19.31 20.46 9.57
C PRO A 71 -18.25 21.58 9.59
N PHE A 72 -17.01 21.23 9.27
CA PHE A 72 -15.92 22.13 8.90
C PHE A 72 -16.09 22.64 7.47
N ALA A 73 -17.21 23.32 7.26
CA ALA A 73 -17.54 23.96 6.01
C ALA A 73 -18.26 25.29 6.30
N PHE A 74 -18.11 26.24 5.39
CA PHE A 74 -18.66 27.58 5.55
C PHE A 74 -19.20 28.10 4.21
N THR A 75 -19.94 29.20 4.23
CA THR A 75 -20.29 29.97 3.04
C THR A 75 -19.89 31.43 3.27
N PRO A 76 -19.65 32.22 2.20
CA PRO A 76 -19.69 33.67 2.36
C PRO A 76 -21.00 34.11 3.05
N GLN A 77 -20.97 35.20 3.81
CA GLN A 77 -22.18 35.72 4.46
C GLN A 77 -23.32 35.95 3.46
N GLY A 78 -24.49 35.38 3.73
CA GLY A 78 -25.63 35.37 2.80
C GLY A 78 -25.45 34.45 1.58
N GLY A 79 -24.43 33.61 1.57
CA GLY A 79 -24.11 32.66 0.51
C GLY A 79 -25.03 31.44 0.49
N ASN A 80 -24.89 30.63 -0.56
CA ASN A 80 -25.69 29.44 -0.76
C ASN A 80 -25.12 28.25 0.03
N VAL A 81 -25.86 27.73 1.01
CA VAL A 81 -25.48 26.56 1.82
C VAL A 81 -25.34 25.25 1.02
N HIS A 82 -25.80 25.21 -0.23
CA HIS A 82 -25.55 24.12 -1.18
C HIS A 82 -24.24 24.30 -1.95
N ARG A 83 -23.55 25.43 -1.77
CA ARG A 83 -22.22 25.74 -2.32
C ARG A 83 -21.26 26.13 -1.20
N PRO A 84 -21.03 25.24 -0.23
CA PRO A 84 -20.11 25.55 0.85
C PRO A 84 -18.66 25.55 0.33
N GLU A 85 -17.78 26.15 1.10
CA GLU A 85 -16.34 26.04 1.01
C GLU A 85 -15.84 25.18 2.19
N ALA A 86 -14.81 24.38 1.95
CA ALA A 86 -14.12 23.68 3.01
C ALA A 86 -13.32 24.64 3.88
N MET A 87 -13.34 24.44 5.20
CA MET A 87 -12.49 25.20 6.11
C MET A 87 -10.99 24.91 5.85
N PRO A 88 -10.08 25.80 6.26
CA PRO A 88 -8.65 25.47 6.34
C PRO A 88 -8.40 24.40 7.40
N VAL A 89 -7.45 23.49 7.16
CA VAL A 89 -7.02 22.51 8.18
C VAL A 89 -6.55 23.26 9.43
N THR A 90 -7.10 22.86 10.58
CA THR A 90 -6.79 23.46 11.89
C THR A 90 -5.54 22.85 12.53
N PRO A 91 -4.97 23.47 13.60
CA PRO A 91 -3.72 23.02 14.18
C PRO A 91 -3.70 21.57 14.72
N ASN A 92 -4.78 21.06 15.33
CA ASN A 92 -4.74 19.68 15.87
C ASN A 92 -4.89 18.65 14.75
N LEU A 93 -5.81 18.85 13.80
CA LEU A 93 -5.87 18.02 12.61
C LEU A 93 -4.54 18.06 11.84
N ASN A 94 -3.96 19.24 11.61
CA ASN A 94 -2.67 19.35 10.95
C ASN A 94 -1.59 18.54 11.70
N ARG A 95 -1.52 18.66 13.04
CA ARG A 95 -0.58 17.89 13.85
C ARG A 95 -0.80 16.39 13.69
N PHE A 96 -2.05 15.94 13.73
CA PHE A 96 -2.38 14.53 13.58
C PHE A 96 -2.07 13.99 12.18
N LEU A 97 -2.37 14.74 11.12
CA LEU A 97 -2.04 14.31 9.75
C LEU A 97 -0.52 14.24 9.55
N ASN A 98 0.23 15.16 10.16
CA ASN A 98 1.68 15.17 10.05
C ASN A 98 2.38 14.11 10.92
N ASP A 99 1.73 13.73 12.02
CA ASP A 99 2.28 12.79 13.00
C ASP A 99 1.18 11.97 13.70
N PRO A 100 0.50 11.07 12.96
CA PRO A 100 -0.66 10.34 13.51
C PRO A 100 -0.26 9.32 14.58
N LEU A 101 1.03 8.97 14.66
CA LEU A 101 1.57 8.03 15.64
C LEU A 101 2.42 8.69 16.72
N LEU A 102 2.34 10.02 16.88
CA LEU A 102 2.94 10.79 17.98
C LEU A 102 4.46 10.57 18.14
N GLY A 103 5.19 10.66 17.03
CA GLY A 103 6.64 10.58 16.95
C GLY A 103 7.17 9.19 16.61
N GLU A 104 6.29 8.18 16.59
CA GLU A 104 6.61 6.85 16.12
C GLU A 104 6.59 6.78 14.59
N ARG A 105 7.15 5.70 14.04
CA ARG A 105 7.29 5.56 12.59
C ARG A 105 6.56 4.32 12.08
N MET A 106 5.82 4.49 10.99
CA MET A 106 5.38 3.40 10.13
C MET A 106 6.60 2.97 9.31
N ASP A 107 7.19 1.86 9.71
CA ASP A 107 8.30 1.27 9.00
C ASP A 107 7.74 0.43 7.84
N LEU A 108 7.73 1.02 6.65
CA LEU A 108 7.10 0.46 5.45
C LEU A 108 8.10 0.26 4.34
N SER A 109 7.75 -0.63 3.43
CA SER A 109 8.43 -0.84 2.16
C SER A 109 7.42 -0.82 1.03
N LEU A 110 7.84 -0.58 -0.21
CA LEU A 110 6.92 -0.57 -1.35
C LEU A 110 6.18 -1.91 -1.47
N PRO A 111 4.88 -1.94 -1.73
CA PRO A 111 4.07 -3.17 -1.69
C PRO A 111 4.27 -4.11 -2.90
N PHE A 112 5.48 -4.10 -3.47
CA PHE A 112 5.89 -4.80 -4.67
C PHE A 112 7.41 -4.86 -4.76
N TYR A 113 7.89 -5.66 -5.71
CA TYR A 113 9.30 -6.01 -5.85
C TYR A 113 9.92 -5.50 -7.16
N ASP A 114 9.10 -4.90 -8.01
CA ASP A 114 9.48 -4.53 -9.36
C ASP A 114 10.00 -3.09 -9.39
N GLU A 115 11.24 -2.91 -9.84
CA GLU A 115 11.88 -1.61 -10.01
C GLU A 115 11.29 -0.83 -11.21
N ASP A 116 10.71 -1.53 -12.19
CA ASP A 116 10.03 -0.92 -13.34
C ASP A 116 8.62 -0.42 -12.98
N MET A 117 8.19 -0.64 -11.73
CA MET A 117 6.91 -0.14 -11.27
C MET A 117 6.96 1.36 -11.08
N LYS A 118 5.97 2.03 -11.66
CA LYS A 118 5.82 3.48 -11.54
C LYS A 118 4.56 3.80 -10.76
N LEU A 119 4.53 4.99 -10.16
CA LEU A 119 3.26 5.56 -9.75
C LEU A 119 2.37 5.69 -10.98
N GLY A 120 1.13 5.28 -10.84
CA GLY A 120 0.13 5.52 -11.86
C GLY A 120 -0.06 7.03 -12.08
N PRO A 121 -0.46 7.45 -13.29
CA PRO A 121 -0.93 8.82 -13.51
C PRO A 121 -2.20 9.15 -12.69
N SER A 122 -2.79 8.11 -12.08
CA SER A 122 -3.95 8.14 -11.20
C SER A 122 -3.60 8.13 -9.70
N GLY A 123 -2.33 8.08 -9.32
CA GLY A 123 -1.94 8.10 -7.92
C GLY A 123 -2.21 9.46 -7.28
N GLY A 124 -3.06 9.50 -6.25
CA GLY A 124 -3.54 10.72 -5.60
C GLY A 124 -5.07 10.82 -5.65
N GLY A 125 -5.65 11.51 -4.66
CA GLY A 125 -7.09 11.63 -4.49
C GLY A 125 -7.79 12.22 -5.71
N TRP A 126 -8.40 11.35 -6.52
CA TRP A 126 -9.41 11.74 -7.47
C TRP A 126 -10.59 12.32 -6.70
N PHE A 127 -10.97 13.53 -7.06
CA PHE A 127 -12.30 14.07 -6.84
C PHE A 127 -12.85 14.45 -8.20
N THR A 128 -13.87 13.74 -8.65
CA THR A 128 -14.54 14.04 -9.91
C THR A 128 -15.64 15.08 -9.68
N LYS A 129 -15.77 16.00 -10.65
CA LYS A 129 -16.66 17.17 -10.58
C LYS A 129 -18.11 16.86 -11.01
N GLU A 130 -18.46 15.61 -11.28
CA GLU A 130 -19.75 15.22 -11.86
C GLU A 130 -20.67 14.47 -10.88
N VAL A 131 -21.98 14.63 -11.07
CA VAL A 131 -23.04 14.23 -10.12
C VAL A 131 -23.17 12.71 -10.00
N GLU A 132 -22.69 11.97 -11.00
CA GLU A 132 -22.81 10.51 -11.11
C GLU A 132 -21.48 9.79 -10.85
N ASP A 133 -20.40 10.54 -10.61
CA ASP A 133 -19.05 9.98 -10.60
C ASP A 133 -18.58 9.68 -9.17
N VAL A 134 -18.13 8.44 -8.97
CA VAL A 134 -17.86 7.85 -7.65
C VAL A 134 -16.47 8.23 -7.14
N ALA A 135 -15.67 8.99 -7.89
CA ALA A 135 -14.24 9.03 -7.65
C ALA A 135 -13.88 9.79 -6.36
N PHE A 136 -13.51 8.98 -5.38
CA PHE A 136 -12.73 9.30 -4.20
C PHE A 136 -11.57 8.30 -4.18
N HIS A 137 -10.33 8.76 -4.02
CA HIS A 137 -9.16 7.89 -4.07
C HIS A 137 -8.24 8.10 -2.85
N GLY A 138 -8.58 7.45 -1.73
CA GLY A 138 -7.80 7.50 -0.49
C GLY A 138 -6.69 6.47 -0.51
N GLY A 139 -5.58 6.79 -1.18
CA GLY A 139 -4.44 5.89 -1.34
C GLY A 139 -3.57 6.26 -2.55
N ILE A 140 -2.65 5.36 -2.89
CA ILE A 140 -1.72 5.48 -4.01
C ILE A 140 -1.96 4.32 -4.97
N ASP A 141 -2.04 4.63 -6.26
CA ASP A 141 -2.12 3.64 -7.32
C ASP A 141 -0.76 3.36 -7.94
N PHE A 142 -0.35 2.09 -7.90
CA PHE A 142 0.87 1.60 -8.53
C PHE A 142 0.57 0.85 -9.82
N ASN A 143 1.34 1.15 -10.87
CA ASN A 143 1.19 0.59 -12.21
C ASN A 143 2.54 0.17 -12.79
N LYS A 144 2.59 -1.01 -13.42
CA LYS A 144 3.77 -1.44 -14.18
C LYS A 144 3.80 -0.84 -15.58
N ARG A 145 4.99 -0.53 -16.12
CA ARG A 145 5.20 -0.18 -17.53
C ARG A 145 6.17 -1.18 -18.20
N PRO A 146 5.80 -1.84 -19.32
CA PRO A 146 4.50 -1.81 -19.98
C PRO A 146 3.39 -2.35 -19.07
N ARG A 147 2.14 -1.96 -19.33
CA ARG A 147 0.99 -2.34 -18.50
C ARG A 147 0.89 -3.86 -18.43
N ALA A 148 1.06 -4.41 -17.25
CA ALA A 148 1.03 -5.84 -16.98
C ALA A 148 0.62 -6.10 -15.54
N VAL A 149 0.07 -7.29 -15.28
CA VAL A 149 -0.15 -7.76 -13.92
C VAL A 149 1.18 -7.94 -13.19
N PHE A 150 1.21 -7.63 -11.91
CA PHE A 150 2.40 -7.75 -11.09
C PHE A 150 2.09 -8.31 -9.71
N ASP A 151 3.12 -8.79 -9.05
CA ASP A 151 3.04 -9.45 -7.76
C ASP A 151 3.07 -8.39 -6.65
N VAL A 152 2.16 -8.56 -5.69
CA VAL A 152 1.93 -7.66 -4.55
C VAL A 152 2.44 -8.34 -3.28
N CYS A 153 3.03 -7.55 -2.40
CA CYS A 153 3.62 -8.06 -1.17
C CYS A 153 3.36 -7.19 0.05
N ALA A 154 3.53 -7.80 1.23
CA ALA A 154 3.39 -7.10 2.50
C ALA A 154 4.45 -6.01 2.63
N ALA A 155 4.00 -4.79 2.91
CA ALA A 155 4.85 -3.61 3.08
C ALA A 155 5.58 -3.62 4.42
N ALA A 156 5.09 -4.40 5.39
CA ALA A 156 5.66 -4.58 6.71
C ALA A 156 5.21 -5.90 7.33
N ASP A 157 5.89 -6.34 8.39
CA ASP A 157 5.44 -7.43 9.24
C ASP A 157 4.08 -7.08 9.85
N GLY A 158 3.18 -8.05 9.94
CA GLY A 158 1.84 -7.79 10.46
C GLY A 158 0.96 -9.01 10.50
N LYS A 159 -0.35 -8.77 10.56
CA LYS A 159 -1.38 -9.81 10.62
C LYS A 159 -2.53 -9.48 9.69
N VAL A 160 -3.00 -10.46 8.93
CA VAL A 160 -4.19 -10.31 8.09
C VAL A 160 -5.41 -10.10 9.00
N THR A 161 -6.04 -8.93 8.91
CA THR A 161 -7.24 -8.59 9.69
C THR A 161 -8.51 -8.66 8.88
N ALA A 162 -8.42 -8.46 7.57
CA ALA A 162 -9.53 -8.72 6.67
C ALA A 162 -9.02 -9.09 5.29
N ARG A 163 -9.84 -9.84 4.58
CA ARG A 163 -9.60 -10.31 3.21
C ARG A 163 -10.97 -10.56 2.59
N ASP A 164 -11.17 -10.16 1.34
CA ASP A 164 -12.38 -10.55 0.62
C ASP A 164 -12.45 -12.08 0.47
N ALA A 165 -13.67 -12.61 0.41
CA ALA A 165 -13.86 -14.00 0.00
C ALA A 165 -13.23 -14.24 -1.38
N GLU A 166 -12.95 -15.51 -1.72
CA GLU A 166 -12.47 -15.89 -3.06
C GLU A 166 -13.53 -15.57 -4.12
N ASN A 167 -13.65 -14.30 -4.50
CA ASN A 167 -14.60 -13.80 -5.49
C ASN A 167 -13.99 -13.82 -6.90
N GLY A 168 -13.02 -14.71 -7.13
CA GLY A 168 -12.27 -14.80 -8.38
C GLY A 168 -11.41 -13.56 -8.65
N ARG A 169 -11.32 -13.16 -9.91
CA ARG A 169 -10.40 -12.10 -10.38
C ARG A 169 -10.90 -10.67 -10.15
N HIS A 170 -12.03 -10.45 -9.48
CA HIS A 170 -12.71 -9.13 -9.45
C HIS A 170 -12.17 -8.16 -8.39
N GLY A 171 -10.87 -7.90 -8.42
CA GLY A 171 -10.25 -6.78 -7.70
C GLY A 171 -10.50 -6.76 -6.19
N GLY A 172 -10.27 -7.89 -5.52
CA GLY A 172 -10.47 -8.04 -4.09
C GLY A 172 -9.46 -7.28 -3.24
N VAL A 173 -9.71 -7.33 -1.93
CA VAL A 173 -9.00 -6.54 -0.93
C VAL A 173 -8.36 -7.43 0.12
N ILE A 174 -7.15 -7.05 0.55
CA ILE A 174 -6.46 -7.57 1.73
C ILE A 174 -6.15 -6.38 2.65
N VAL A 175 -6.41 -6.55 3.95
CA VAL A 175 -6.09 -5.57 4.99
C VAL A 175 -5.18 -6.23 6.02
N LEU A 176 -4.03 -5.61 6.26
CA LEU A 176 -3.08 -6.02 7.29
C LEU A 176 -3.07 -5.00 8.43
N SER A 177 -2.97 -5.50 9.66
CA SER A 177 -2.67 -4.72 10.86
C SER A 177 -1.20 -4.87 11.24
N HIS A 178 -0.62 -3.76 11.66
CA HIS A 178 0.78 -3.61 12.01
C HIS A 178 0.90 -2.86 13.34
N PHE A 179 2.03 -3.05 14.01
CA PHE A 179 2.35 -2.32 15.23
C PHE A 179 3.71 -1.67 15.11
N THR A 180 3.81 -0.42 15.55
CA THR A 180 5.09 0.25 15.77
C THR A 180 5.85 -0.37 16.96
N PRO A 181 7.14 -0.04 17.15
CA PRO A 181 7.92 -0.57 18.29
C PRO A 181 7.32 -0.26 19.67
N GLN A 182 6.54 0.81 19.81
CA GLN A 182 5.87 1.17 21.06
C GLN A 182 4.38 0.76 21.09
N GLY A 183 3.94 -0.03 20.11
CA GLY A 183 2.64 -0.70 20.13
C GLY A 183 1.47 0.11 19.57
N LYS A 184 1.71 1.14 18.76
CA LYS A 184 0.66 1.84 18.02
C LYS A 184 0.24 1.02 16.81
N GLU A 185 -1.06 0.78 16.69
CA GLU A 185 -1.62 0.05 15.56
C GLU A 185 -1.80 0.98 14.36
N PHE A 186 -1.42 0.50 13.18
CA PHE A 186 -1.79 1.07 11.89
C PHE A 186 -2.12 -0.05 10.90
N ARG A 187 -2.77 0.30 9.79
CA ARG A 187 -3.20 -0.67 8.78
C ARG A 187 -2.67 -0.33 7.40
N THR A 188 -2.36 -1.36 6.64
CA THR A 188 -2.15 -1.28 5.19
C THR A 188 -3.31 -1.97 4.48
N ILE A 189 -3.77 -1.36 3.39
CA ILE A 189 -4.88 -1.83 2.57
C ILE A 189 -4.33 -2.05 1.16
N TYR A 190 -4.62 -3.22 0.59
CA TYR A 190 -4.24 -3.60 -0.76
C TYR A 190 -5.51 -3.96 -1.52
N GLN A 191 -5.88 -3.20 -2.55
CA GLN A 191 -7.03 -3.52 -3.40
C GLN A 191 -6.62 -3.84 -4.83
N HIS A 192 -7.61 -4.26 -5.61
CA HIS A 192 -7.44 -4.70 -6.98
C HIS A 192 -6.55 -5.95 -7.08
N ILE A 193 -6.56 -6.80 -6.04
CA ILE A 193 -5.88 -8.09 -6.04
C ILE A 193 -6.78 -9.14 -6.71
N ASP A 194 -6.20 -9.97 -7.57
CA ASP A 194 -6.83 -11.21 -8.01
C ASP A 194 -6.84 -12.20 -6.83
N MET A 195 -8.00 -12.39 -6.19
CA MET A 195 -8.10 -13.24 -5.01
C MET A 195 -7.78 -14.71 -5.31
N SER A 196 -7.90 -15.15 -6.58
CA SER A 196 -7.51 -16.52 -6.98
C SER A 196 -5.98 -16.73 -7.01
N SER A 197 -5.21 -15.63 -7.03
CA SER A 197 -3.74 -15.67 -6.96
C SER A 197 -3.20 -15.61 -5.53
N THR A 198 -4.08 -15.39 -4.54
CA THR A 198 -3.67 -15.27 -3.13
C THR A 198 -3.36 -16.65 -2.55
N PRO A 199 -2.30 -16.80 -1.74
CA PRO A 199 -1.97 -18.10 -1.16
C PRO A 199 -3.13 -18.64 -0.29
N PRO A 200 -3.52 -19.92 -0.39
CA PRO A 200 -4.60 -20.48 0.43
C PRO A 200 -4.35 -20.34 1.95
N ALA A 201 -3.08 -20.38 2.36
CA ALA A 201 -2.66 -20.18 3.75
C ALA A 201 -2.83 -18.73 4.27
N LEU A 202 -3.05 -17.75 3.39
CA LEU A 202 -3.18 -16.34 3.73
C LEU A 202 -4.63 -15.99 4.10
N HIS A 203 -5.09 -16.39 5.27
CA HIS A 203 -6.45 -16.12 5.77
C HIS A 203 -6.45 -15.10 6.91
N VAL A 204 -7.63 -14.60 7.28
CA VAL A 204 -7.77 -13.71 8.45
C VAL A 204 -7.20 -14.40 9.68
N GLY A 205 -6.28 -13.73 10.37
CA GLY A 205 -5.54 -14.29 11.49
C GLY A 205 -4.09 -14.67 11.16
N THR A 206 -3.75 -14.85 9.88
CA THR A 206 -2.39 -15.22 9.44
C THR A 206 -1.41 -14.09 9.72
N ASN A 207 -0.28 -14.41 10.36
CA ASN A 207 0.85 -13.50 10.47
C ASN A 207 1.59 -13.46 9.14
N VAL A 208 2.00 -12.27 8.72
CA VAL A 208 2.78 -12.05 7.52
C VAL A 208 4.10 -11.34 7.84
N ARG A 209 5.12 -11.61 7.03
CA ARG A 209 6.39 -10.89 7.07
C ARG A 209 6.45 -9.86 5.95
N ARG A 210 7.22 -8.79 6.15
CA ARG A 210 7.58 -7.83 5.11
C ARG A 210 8.12 -8.57 3.89
N GLY A 211 7.69 -8.18 2.71
CA GLY A 211 8.05 -8.83 1.45
C GLY A 211 7.36 -10.17 1.23
N GLN A 212 6.47 -10.64 2.12
CA GLN A 212 5.70 -11.85 1.85
C GLN A 212 4.69 -11.61 0.73
N PHE A 213 4.63 -12.54 -0.23
CA PHE A 213 3.68 -12.51 -1.33
C PHE A 213 2.23 -12.56 -0.81
N LEU A 214 1.42 -11.59 -1.24
CA LEU A 214 0.01 -11.48 -0.89
C LEU A 214 -0.91 -11.94 -2.02
N GLY A 215 -0.47 -11.78 -3.27
CA GLY A 215 -1.25 -12.06 -4.47
C GLY A 215 -0.72 -11.26 -5.66
N ARG A 216 -1.48 -11.22 -6.74
CA ARG A 216 -1.17 -10.42 -7.94
C ARG A 216 -2.28 -9.41 -8.18
N THR A 217 -1.97 -8.31 -8.85
CA THR A 217 -3.00 -7.40 -9.34
C THR A 217 -3.93 -8.11 -10.32
N SER A 218 -5.21 -7.77 -10.27
CA SER A 218 -6.24 -8.23 -11.19
C SER A 218 -6.03 -7.71 -12.61
N ASP A 219 -6.34 -8.56 -13.60
CA ASP A 219 -6.46 -8.19 -15.02
C ASP A 219 -7.87 -7.71 -15.39
N VAL A 220 -8.86 -7.84 -14.49
CA VAL A 220 -10.26 -7.50 -14.70
C VAL A 220 -10.51 -6.05 -14.28
N SER A 221 -9.92 -5.10 -15.02
CA SER A 221 -10.21 -3.64 -15.08
C SER A 221 -8.92 -2.86 -15.40
N ILE A 222 -8.74 -1.67 -14.81
CA ILE A 222 -7.46 -0.95 -14.83
C ILE A 222 -6.47 -1.79 -14.03
N ILE A 223 -5.39 -2.24 -14.67
CA ILE A 223 -4.39 -3.10 -14.01
C ILE A 223 -3.51 -2.21 -13.16
N HIS A 224 -3.79 -2.21 -11.85
CA HIS A 224 -3.09 -1.41 -10.86
C HIS A 224 -3.21 -2.04 -9.47
N LEU A 225 -2.37 -1.61 -8.54
CA LEU A 225 -2.54 -1.85 -7.11
C LEU A 225 -2.96 -0.53 -6.45
N HIS A 226 -4.12 -0.51 -5.81
CA HIS A 226 -4.47 0.54 -4.87
C HIS A 226 -3.90 0.19 -3.50
N PHE A 227 -2.98 1.01 -3.01
CA PHE A 227 -2.32 0.85 -1.72
C PHE A 227 -2.62 2.04 -0.81
N ALA A 228 -3.11 1.77 0.39
CA ALA A 228 -3.50 2.82 1.31
C ALA A 228 -3.11 2.50 2.74
N LEU A 229 -2.97 3.56 3.54
CA LEU A 229 -2.67 3.48 4.97
C LEU A 229 -3.85 3.98 5.76
N ALA A 230 -4.09 3.38 6.92
CA ALA A 230 -5.07 3.87 7.86
C ALA A 230 -4.57 3.83 9.29
N VAL A 231 -4.99 4.83 10.06
CA VAL A 231 -4.71 4.96 11.49
C VAL A 231 -6.01 5.08 12.25
N GLN A 232 -6.02 4.65 13.50
CA GLN A 232 -7.19 4.81 14.34
C GLN A 232 -7.19 6.19 15.01
N ALA A 233 -8.32 6.88 14.98
CA ALA A 233 -8.48 8.10 15.76
C ALA A 233 -8.70 7.79 17.25
N PRO A 234 -8.41 8.74 18.14
CA PRO A 234 -8.86 8.66 19.53
C PRO A 234 -10.37 8.44 19.62
N SER A 235 -10.81 7.65 20.60
CA SER A 235 -12.23 7.53 20.91
C SER A 235 -12.79 8.88 21.33
N LEU A 236 -13.97 9.22 20.82
CA LEU A 236 -14.59 10.53 21.03
C LEU A 236 -16.01 10.37 21.56
N LYS A 237 -16.39 11.25 22.50
CA LYS A 237 -17.77 11.39 22.94
C LYS A 237 -18.34 12.71 22.42
N LEU A 238 -19.37 12.65 21.59
CA LEU A 238 -20.05 13.83 21.04
C LEU A 238 -21.47 13.90 21.59
N SER A 239 -21.81 15.02 22.23
CA SER A 239 -23.17 15.27 22.76
C SER A 239 -23.72 14.11 23.61
N GLY A 240 -22.86 13.46 24.40
CA GLY A 240 -23.25 12.32 25.23
C GLY A 240 -23.14 10.95 24.56
N VAL A 241 -23.02 10.90 23.23
CA VAL A 241 -22.93 9.67 22.44
C VAL A 241 -21.47 9.26 22.25
N GLN A 242 -21.16 7.99 22.52
CA GLN A 242 -19.85 7.44 22.23
C GLN A 242 -19.75 7.17 20.73
N VAL A 243 -18.84 7.86 20.05
CA VAL A 243 -18.47 7.54 18.68
C VAL A 243 -17.46 6.38 18.75
N PRO A 244 -17.65 5.29 17.98
CA PRO A 244 -16.70 4.19 17.96
C PRO A 244 -15.33 4.66 17.49
N ALA A 245 -14.28 3.91 17.82
CA ALA A 245 -12.94 4.22 17.32
C ALA A 245 -12.86 3.87 15.83
N LEU A 246 -12.68 4.88 15.00
CA LEU A 246 -12.75 4.77 13.53
C LEU A 246 -11.36 4.74 12.91
N TRP A 247 -11.24 4.01 11.80
CA TRP A 247 -10.05 3.99 10.97
C TRP A 247 -10.13 5.09 9.92
N TYR A 248 -9.11 5.93 9.85
CA TYR A 248 -9.02 7.03 8.90
C TYR A 248 -7.89 6.78 7.92
N PHE A 249 -8.18 6.92 6.63
CA PHE A 249 -7.14 6.87 5.62
C PHE A 249 -6.17 8.04 5.77
N ILE A 250 -4.89 7.73 5.66
CA ILE A 250 -3.82 8.71 5.60
C ILE A 250 -3.13 8.51 4.26
N ASP A 251 -2.99 9.58 3.49
CA ASP A 251 -2.20 9.52 2.26
C ASP A 251 -0.73 9.17 2.64
N PRO A 252 -0.19 8.05 2.12
CA PRO A 252 1.20 7.67 2.37
C PRO A 252 2.23 8.69 1.85
N SER A 253 1.82 9.53 0.90
CA SER A 253 2.63 10.61 0.33
C SER A 253 2.46 11.94 1.06
N GLY A 254 1.54 12.03 2.03
CA GLY A 254 1.29 13.24 2.84
C GLY A 254 0.63 14.39 2.10
N VAL A 255 -0.04 14.12 0.97
CA VAL A 255 -0.81 15.12 0.22
C VAL A 255 -2.24 15.08 0.70
N TYR A 256 -2.70 16.20 1.28
CA TYR A 256 -4.04 16.30 1.85
C TYR A 256 -4.97 17.31 1.16
N ASP A 257 -4.61 17.76 -0.04
CA ASP A 257 -5.40 18.74 -0.79
C ASP A 257 -5.30 18.44 -2.29
N TYR A 258 -6.24 17.62 -2.79
CA TYR A 258 -6.25 17.21 -4.19
C TYR A 258 -7.11 18.12 -5.09
N TYR A 259 -7.76 19.17 -4.55
CA TYR A 259 -8.72 20.00 -5.30
C TYR A 259 -8.07 21.22 -5.98
N GLU A 260 -6.93 21.72 -5.49
CA GLU A 260 -6.27 22.91 -6.07
C GLU A 260 -5.40 22.63 -7.31
N HIS A 261 -5.22 21.37 -7.73
CA HIS A 261 -4.45 21.00 -8.92
C HIS A 261 -5.36 20.72 -10.14
N ASP A 262 -5.96 21.80 -10.68
CA ASP A 262 -6.88 21.82 -11.82
C ASP A 262 -6.20 21.60 -13.19
N THR A 263 -5.42 20.53 -13.32
CA THR A 263 -5.04 20.01 -14.64
C THR A 263 -5.19 18.50 -14.62
N ARG A 264 -6.22 18.01 -15.33
CA ARG A 264 -6.61 16.60 -15.53
C ARG A 264 -5.53 15.71 -16.17
N THR A 265 -4.27 16.14 -16.17
CA THR A 265 -3.14 15.50 -16.81
C THR A 265 -1.93 15.63 -15.89
N ASN A 266 -1.60 14.53 -15.20
CA ASN A 266 -0.34 14.33 -14.47
C ASN A 266 -0.11 15.16 -13.20
N SER A 267 -0.89 14.91 -12.16
CA SER A 267 -0.41 15.09 -10.79
C SER A 267 0.53 13.93 -10.43
N THR A 268 1.67 13.81 -11.13
CA THR A 268 2.76 12.95 -10.67
C THR A 268 3.40 13.63 -9.48
N TYR A 269 3.04 13.21 -8.25
CA TYR A 269 3.70 13.62 -7.00
C TYR A 269 5.14 13.08 -6.86
N LEU A 270 5.67 12.52 -7.93
CA LEU A 270 7.06 12.16 -8.02
C LEU A 270 7.92 13.41 -8.22
N PRO A 271 9.15 13.39 -7.70
CA PRO A 271 10.18 14.29 -8.19
C PRO A 271 10.30 14.10 -9.71
N PRO A 272 10.58 15.16 -10.49
CA PRO A 272 10.74 15.05 -11.93
C PRO A 272 11.79 13.98 -12.29
N GLU A 273 11.63 13.34 -13.47
CA GLU A 273 12.52 12.29 -13.99
C GLU A 273 14.02 12.67 -14.01
N SER A 274 14.34 13.96 -13.84
CA SER A 274 15.70 14.49 -13.70
C SER A 274 16.35 14.23 -12.34
N LEU A 275 15.62 13.73 -11.34
CA LEU A 275 16.18 13.34 -10.06
C LEU A 275 16.49 11.83 -10.07
N PRO A 276 17.77 11.46 -9.84
CA PRO A 276 18.27 10.11 -10.14
C PRO A 276 17.74 9.02 -9.20
N ASP A 277 17.03 9.38 -8.14
CA ASP A 277 16.51 8.41 -7.19
C ASP A 277 15.22 8.93 -6.54
N THR A 278 14.09 8.32 -6.88
CA THR A 278 12.78 8.64 -6.29
C THR A 278 12.76 8.34 -4.80
N PHE A 279 13.68 7.49 -4.32
CA PHE A 279 13.82 7.11 -2.91
C PHE A 279 14.63 8.11 -2.06
N ASP A 280 15.47 8.94 -2.68
CA ASP A 280 16.26 9.97 -1.97
C ASP A 280 15.59 11.34 -1.98
N ALA A 281 14.62 11.53 -2.88
CA ALA A 281 13.81 12.72 -2.88
C ALA A 281 12.81 12.64 -1.73
N ARG A 282 12.86 13.63 -0.83
CA ARG A 282 11.81 13.86 0.16
C ARG A 282 10.49 14.02 -0.60
N LEU A 283 9.70 12.95 -0.68
CA LEU A 283 8.35 12.99 -1.25
C LEU A 283 7.62 14.13 -0.53
N ALA A 284 7.16 15.10 -1.32
CA ALA A 284 6.60 16.33 -0.80
C ALA A 284 5.17 16.07 -0.32
N GLY A 285 5.09 15.58 0.91
CA GLY A 285 3.91 15.62 1.76
C GLY A 285 4.32 15.14 3.14
N VAL A 286 3.95 15.91 4.13
CA VAL A 286 4.59 15.91 5.44
C VAL A 286 3.98 14.80 6.29
N VAL A 287 4.27 13.53 6.00
CA VAL A 287 4.15 12.49 7.03
C VAL A 287 5.55 12.14 7.48
N HIS A 288 6.05 12.86 8.50
CA HIS A 288 7.34 12.55 9.13
C HIS A 288 7.38 11.12 9.71
N THR A 289 6.20 10.51 9.86
CA THR A 289 5.94 9.19 10.41
C THR A 289 6.23 8.06 9.44
N ILE A 290 6.17 8.26 8.12
CA ILE A 290 6.40 7.16 7.17
C ILE A 290 7.88 7.10 6.83
N HIS A 291 8.51 6.00 7.21
CA HIS A 291 9.84 5.66 6.75
C HIS A 291 9.70 4.63 5.64
N TRP A 292 9.77 5.11 4.40
CA TRP A 292 9.94 4.23 3.24
C TRP A 292 11.34 3.65 3.30
N GLN A 293 11.43 2.44 3.80
CA GLN A 293 12.56 1.62 3.44
C GLN A 293 12.42 1.29 1.97
N ARG A 294 13.54 1.25 1.25
CA ARG A 294 13.60 0.32 0.13
C ARG A 294 13.04 -1.00 0.69
N GLN A 295 12.18 -1.68 -0.05
CA GLN A 295 12.13 -3.14 0.14
C GLN A 295 13.59 -3.55 0.26
N PRO A 296 14.01 -4.38 1.24
CA PRO A 296 15.43 -4.69 1.51
C PRO A 296 16.29 -5.19 0.30
N LEU A 297 16.19 -4.63 -0.92
CA LEU A 297 15.80 -5.33 -2.16
C LEU A 297 15.61 -4.63 -3.49
N ALA A 298 16.24 -3.51 -3.68
CA ALA A 298 16.91 -3.47 -4.98
C ALA A 298 17.90 -4.66 -5.10
N GLU A 299 18.40 -5.21 -3.96
CA GLU A 299 19.48 -6.22 -3.97
C GLU A 299 19.31 -7.52 -3.13
N THR A 300 18.36 -7.78 -2.18
CA THR A 300 18.51 -8.95 -1.22
C THR A 300 17.38 -9.88 -0.64
N ILE A 301 16.05 -9.82 -0.88
CA ILE A 301 14.86 -10.63 -0.41
C ILE A 301 13.59 -10.52 -1.36
N PRO A 302 12.82 -11.56 -1.62
CA PRO A 302 12.24 -11.74 -2.94
C PRO A 302 10.73 -11.66 -2.96
N ILE A 303 10.15 -11.67 -4.17
CA ILE A 303 8.86 -12.35 -4.36
C ILE A 303 9.08 -13.80 -3.97
N ALA A 304 8.94 -14.15 -2.70
CA ALA A 304 9.11 -15.51 -2.26
C ALA A 304 7.75 -16.20 -2.35
N ARG A 305 7.48 -16.85 -3.48
CA ARG A 305 6.62 -18.04 -3.40
C ARG A 305 7.43 -19.09 -2.65
N ASN A 306 6.79 -19.74 -1.69
CA ASN A 306 7.41 -20.89 -1.06
C ASN A 306 7.03 -22.15 -1.84
N THR A 307 7.92 -23.12 -1.83
CA THR A 307 7.55 -24.48 -2.21
C THR A 307 6.65 -25.06 -1.13
N ASP A 308 5.74 -25.94 -1.55
CA ASP A 308 4.90 -26.69 -0.62
C ASP A 308 5.77 -27.63 0.21
N GLY A 309 5.85 -27.33 1.51
CA GLY A 309 6.64 -28.10 2.47
C GLY A 309 8.15 -28.15 2.17
N TYR A 310 8.82 -29.04 2.89
CA TYR A 310 10.23 -29.35 2.69
C TYR A 310 10.36 -30.49 1.68
N GLN A 311 11.06 -30.25 0.58
CA GLN A 311 11.22 -31.18 -0.55
C GLN A 311 12.69 -31.52 -0.80
N ILE A 312 12.97 -32.68 -1.37
CA ILE A 312 14.35 -33.10 -1.67
C ILE A 312 14.78 -32.50 -3.02
N ILE A 313 15.99 -31.93 -3.07
CA ILE A 313 16.62 -31.55 -4.34
C ILE A 313 17.02 -32.85 -5.07
N VAL A 314 16.46 -33.09 -6.25
CA VAL A 314 16.73 -34.30 -7.05
C VAL A 314 17.70 -34.05 -8.19
N ARG A 315 17.91 -32.80 -8.56
CA ARG A 315 18.87 -32.41 -9.60
C ARG A 315 19.48 -31.06 -9.25
N LEU A 316 20.79 -30.94 -9.47
CA LEU A 316 21.55 -29.72 -9.31
C LEU A 316 22.53 -29.60 -10.49
N GLU A 317 22.48 -28.49 -11.21
CA GLU A 317 23.34 -28.18 -12.36
C GLU A 317 23.96 -26.81 -12.22
N ALA A 318 25.22 -26.65 -12.61
CA ALA A 318 25.82 -25.34 -12.83
C ALA A 318 25.89 -25.08 -14.34
N ARG A 319 25.38 -23.93 -14.81
CA ARG A 319 25.45 -23.52 -16.21
C ARG A 319 26.13 -22.16 -16.32
N LEU A 320 27.00 -22.01 -17.32
CA LEU A 320 27.49 -20.71 -17.75
C LEU A 320 26.48 -20.12 -18.73
N ARG A 321 25.96 -18.93 -18.46
CA ARG A 321 25.04 -18.25 -19.37
C ARG A 321 25.85 -17.77 -20.59
N GLN A 322 25.66 -18.40 -21.75
CA GLN A 322 26.16 -17.83 -22.99
C GLN A 322 25.41 -16.53 -23.27
N SER A 323 26.11 -15.40 -23.35
CA SER A 323 25.49 -14.15 -23.78
C SER A 323 25.24 -14.18 -25.29
N GLU A 324 24.00 -14.02 -25.73
CA GLU A 324 23.73 -13.58 -27.10
C GLU A 324 24.10 -12.11 -27.18
N ASN A 325 25.21 -11.77 -27.84
CA ASN A 325 25.63 -10.39 -27.97
C ASN A 325 25.89 -10.01 -29.43
N TYR A 326 25.01 -9.17 -29.97
CA TYR A 326 25.12 -8.59 -31.32
C TYR A 326 25.90 -7.26 -31.36
N GLY A 327 26.60 -6.88 -30.28
CA GLY A 327 27.21 -5.55 -30.15
C GLY A 327 28.52 -5.48 -29.35
N GLY A 328 29.57 -6.16 -29.82
CA GLY A 328 30.98 -5.73 -29.65
C GLY A 328 31.63 -5.61 -28.25
N THR A 329 30.91 -5.83 -27.14
CA THR A 329 31.50 -5.87 -25.78
C THR A 329 31.00 -7.11 -25.05
N LEU A 330 31.86 -8.09 -24.80
CA LEU A 330 31.50 -9.32 -24.08
C LEU A 330 31.02 -8.97 -22.66
N PRO A 331 29.82 -9.39 -22.22
CA PRO A 331 29.41 -9.23 -20.83
C PRO A 331 30.22 -10.22 -19.97
N ALA A 332 30.38 -9.91 -18.69
CA ALA A 332 30.99 -10.83 -17.75
C ALA A 332 30.19 -12.15 -17.67
N GLU A 333 30.88 -13.28 -17.65
CA GLU A 333 30.27 -14.61 -17.64
C GLU A 333 29.49 -14.83 -16.34
N GLN A 334 28.15 -14.88 -16.41
CA GLN A 334 27.31 -15.15 -15.25
C GLN A 334 27.06 -16.67 -15.12
N GLU A 335 27.62 -17.29 -14.08
CA GLU A 335 27.28 -18.67 -13.70
C GLU A 335 25.85 -18.68 -13.12
N GLN A 336 25.11 -19.76 -13.34
CA GLN A 336 23.80 -19.98 -12.76
C GLN A 336 23.72 -21.39 -12.16
N LEU A 337 23.13 -21.49 -10.97
CA LEU A 337 22.81 -22.77 -10.34
C LEU A 337 21.35 -23.11 -10.64
N ILE A 338 21.10 -24.24 -11.31
CA ILE A 338 19.76 -24.74 -11.61
C ILE A 338 19.46 -25.93 -10.71
N ILE A 339 18.32 -25.93 -10.03
CA ILE A 339 17.86 -27.05 -9.22
C ILE A 339 16.47 -27.53 -9.62
N ARG A 340 16.19 -28.79 -9.35
CA ARG A 340 14.84 -29.37 -9.42
C ARG A 340 14.51 -30.09 -8.13
N LEU A 341 13.27 -29.94 -7.68
CA LEU A 341 12.77 -30.61 -6.49
C LEU A 341 12.05 -31.91 -6.84
N LYS A 342 11.91 -32.80 -5.87
CA LYS A 342 11.32 -34.13 -6.07
C LYS A 342 9.87 -34.07 -6.55
N ASP A 343 9.09 -33.14 -6.01
CA ASP A 343 7.64 -33.04 -6.21
C ASP A 343 7.24 -31.76 -6.98
N ASP A 344 8.23 -30.99 -7.50
CA ASP A 344 8.00 -29.87 -8.41
C ASP A 344 8.72 -30.15 -9.76
N PRO A 345 7.98 -30.26 -10.88
CA PRO A 345 8.55 -30.56 -12.20
C PRO A 345 9.36 -29.40 -12.80
N GLU A 346 9.21 -28.18 -12.28
CA GLU A 346 9.86 -26.99 -12.78
C GLU A 346 11.30 -26.85 -12.25
N SER A 347 12.08 -26.00 -12.91
CA SER A 347 13.45 -25.69 -12.49
C SER A 347 13.53 -24.33 -11.83
N TYR A 348 14.38 -24.24 -10.81
CA TYR A 348 14.67 -23.00 -10.10
C TYR A 348 16.12 -22.60 -10.30
N THR A 349 16.38 -21.29 -10.36
CA THR A 349 17.67 -20.72 -10.76
C THR A 349 18.21 -19.80 -9.67
N VAL A 350 19.47 -19.99 -9.24
CA VAL A 350 20.24 -18.97 -8.51
C VAL A 350 21.15 -18.28 -9.53
N PRO A 351 21.03 -16.96 -9.76
CA PRO A 351 22.04 -16.23 -10.52
C PRO A 351 23.29 -16.07 -9.65
N LEU A 352 24.47 -16.40 -10.18
CA LEU A 352 25.73 -16.21 -9.46
C LEU A 352 26.49 -15.04 -10.10
N PRO A 353 26.71 -13.94 -9.37
CA PRO A 353 27.56 -12.86 -9.86
C PRO A 353 29.03 -13.31 -9.96
N ASP A 354 29.83 -12.51 -10.66
CA ASP A 354 31.27 -12.74 -10.92
C ASP A 354 32.06 -13.24 -9.69
N SER A 355 33.13 -13.98 -9.97
CA SER A 355 33.96 -14.77 -9.04
C SER A 355 34.42 -14.04 -7.77
N ASP A 356 34.50 -12.72 -7.80
CA ASP A 356 35.30 -11.95 -6.85
C ASP A 356 34.47 -11.29 -5.74
N LYS A 357 33.13 -11.37 -5.80
CA LYS A 357 32.24 -10.82 -4.77
C LYS A 357 31.61 -11.94 -3.94
N ARG A 358 31.80 -11.91 -2.61
CA ARG A 358 30.99 -12.72 -1.67
C ARG A 358 29.60 -12.11 -1.60
N THR A 359 28.66 -12.67 -2.36
CA THR A 359 27.27 -12.22 -2.38
C THR A 359 26.34 -13.26 -1.75
N ALA A 360 25.14 -12.83 -1.35
CA ALA A 360 24.14 -13.69 -0.72
C ALA A 360 23.77 -14.91 -1.59
N GLU A 361 23.83 -14.77 -2.92
CA GLU A 361 23.58 -15.83 -3.88
C GLU A 361 24.61 -16.97 -3.81
N ARG A 362 25.89 -16.65 -3.51
CA ARG A 362 26.92 -17.69 -3.32
C ARG A 362 26.73 -18.46 -2.02
N GLU A 363 26.28 -17.78 -0.96
CA GLU A 363 25.94 -18.42 0.30
C GLU A 363 24.73 -19.34 0.14
N LEU A 364 23.69 -18.86 -0.54
CA LEU A 364 22.52 -19.65 -0.92
C LEU A 364 22.89 -20.87 -1.79
N ALA A 365 23.74 -20.68 -2.79
CA ALA A 365 24.20 -21.79 -3.64
C ALA A 365 25.02 -22.83 -2.86
N THR A 366 25.88 -22.37 -1.93
CA THR A 366 26.60 -23.25 -1.00
C THR A 366 25.63 -24.04 -0.13
N LEU A 367 24.64 -23.38 0.46
CA LEU A 367 23.60 -23.99 1.28
C LEU A 367 22.83 -25.08 0.52
N LEU A 368 22.39 -24.77 -0.71
CA LEU A 368 21.64 -25.68 -1.57
C LEU A 368 22.48 -26.87 -2.05
N ARG A 369 23.75 -26.66 -2.40
CA ARG A 369 24.71 -27.74 -2.71
C ARG A 369 24.87 -28.67 -1.51
N GLY A 370 25.05 -28.11 -0.31
CA GLY A 370 25.14 -28.88 0.93
C GLY A 370 23.87 -29.70 1.20
N ALA A 371 22.70 -29.09 1.04
CA ALA A 371 21.42 -29.79 1.20
C ALA A 371 21.28 -30.96 0.21
N TYR A 372 21.63 -30.75 -1.07
CA TYR A 372 21.64 -31.79 -2.10
C TYR A 372 22.58 -32.95 -1.75
N PHE A 373 23.86 -32.67 -1.46
CA PHE A 373 24.85 -33.73 -1.16
C PHE A 373 24.50 -34.54 0.09
N HIS A 374 23.83 -33.93 1.06
CA HIS A 374 23.43 -34.59 2.31
C HIS A 374 21.99 -35.10 2.30
N GLY A 375 21.28 -35.00 1.17
CA GLY A 375 19.88 -35.42 1.05
C GLY A 375 18.93 -34.70 2.01
N LYS A 376 19.28 -33.49 2.46
CA LYS A 376 18.43 -32.71 3.37
C LYS A 376 17.31 -32.05 2.58
N PRO A 377 16.06 -32.13 3.06
CA PRO A 377 14.95 -31.51 2.36
C PRO A 377 15.01 -29.99 2.58
N VAL A 378 14.59 -29.24 1.56
CA VAL A 378 14.61 -27.78 1.53
C VAL A 378 13.23 -27.24 1.26
N GLN A 379 12.93 -26.10 1.86
CA GLN A 379 11.83 -25.25 1.42
C GLN A 379 12.45 -24.04 0.72
N LEU A 380 12.12 -23.83 -0.54
CA LEU A 380 12.68 -22.73 -1.32
C LEU A 380 11.75 -21.53 -1.29
N GLU A 381 12.34 -20.36 -1.21
CA GLU A 381 11.70 -19.08 -1.48
C GLU A 381 12.17 -18.60 -2.86
N TYR A 382 11.22 -18.42 -3.79
CA TYR A 382 11.53 -18.16 -5.19
C TYR A 382 10.56 -17.17 -5.85
N ARG A 383 11.04 -16.38 -6.81
CA ARG A 383 10.25 -15.44 -7.64
C ARG A 383 10.08 -15.93 -9.07
N HIS A 384 9.04 -15.47 -9.76
CA HIS A 384 8.94 -15.63 -11.22
C HIS A 384 9.44 -14.37 -11.94
N GLU A 385 10.21 -14.56 -13.00
CA GLU A 385 10.49 -13.54 -14.01
C GLU A 385 10.34 -14.21 -15.38
N GLY A 386 9.22 -13.90 -16.04
CA GLY A 386 8.71 -14.71 -17.15
C GLY A 386 8.40 -16.14 -16.71
N ASP A 387 8.88 -17.11 -17.47
CA ASP A 387 8.73 -18.55 -17.18
C ASP A 387 9.82 -19.10 -16.23
N THR A 388 10.72 -18.24 -15.75
CA THR A 388 11.86 -18.66 -14.91
C THR A 388 11.59 -18.42 -13.43
N LYS A 389 11.79 -19.45 -12.61
CA LYS A 389 11.78 -19.35 -11.14
C LYS A 389 13.19 -19.02 -10.64
N TYR A 390 13.39 -17.86 -10.01
CA TYR A 390 14.66 -17.49 -9.38
C TYR A 390 14.59 -17.78 -7.88
N ILE A 391 15.56 -18.51 -7.35
CA ILE A 391 15.65 -18.84 -5.92
C ILE A 391 16.35 -17.71 -5.22
N MET A 392 15.82 -17.39 -4.06
CA MET A 392 16.18 -16.16 -3.40
C MET A 392 16.41 -16.37 -1.90
N ALA A 393 15.80 -17.40 -1.32
CA ALA A 393 16.23 -17.98 -0.05
C ALA A 393 15.89 -19.47 0.02
N ALA A 394 16.45 -20.17 0.99
CA ALA A 394 16.12 -21.56 1.27
C ALA A 394 16.22 -21.87 2.76
N SER A 395 15.26 -22.64 3.26
CA SER A 395 15.30 -23.24 4.60
C SER A 395 15.63 -24.72 4.48
N ILE A 396 16.46 -25.26 5.39
CA ILE A 396 16.79 -26.69 5.44
C ILE A 396 15.99 -27.35 6.57
N GLY A 397 15.31 -28.44 6.25
CA GLY A 397 14.59 -29.23 7.23
C GLY A 397 15.55 -29.90 8.22
N GLY A 398 15.25 -29.81 9.52
CA GLY A 398 15.98 -30.54 10.54
C GLY A 398 15.79 -32.05 10.39
N SER A 399 16.85 -32.83 10.58
CA SER A 399 16.72 -34.25 10.88
C SER A 399 16.00 -34.38 12.22
N SER A 400 14.80 -34.95 12.20
CA SER A 400 14.17 -35.44 13.43
C SER A 400 14.92 -36.66 13.96
#